data_AF-A0A151N2H7-F1
#
_entry.id   AF-A0A151N2H7-F1
#
_cell.length_a   1.000
_cell.length_b   1.000
_cell.length_c   1.000
_cell.angle_alpha   90.00
_cell.angle_beta   90.00
_cell.angle_gamma   90.00
#
_symmetry.space_group_name_H-M   'P 1'
#
loop_
_entity.id
_entity.type
_entity.pdbx_description
1 polymer ?
#
loop_
_entity_poly.entity_id
_entity_poly.type
_entity_poly.pdbx_seq_one_letter_code
_entity_poly.pdbx_strand_id
1 'polypeptide(L)'
;MNVRTNGTIHFGVTDRDEDKGWKHGQIAGVKVRDRDAYVDALDYIERCFDQSEQEAARLCIHPPIFVEVIQKDSQEQTFVVEVDIEPSSSIANGRVFQVRLPRFNQDNNKVIIEKHPVFYQRVGAKSEPVKTEELVPFIKGLQERDARREKAESSSREDHDGISQDLGRKLSILLTDGKNYINDSLWYILVTNRCRKEDLKHVNFLMRMNIFCVFDFDEDSNVSGLYAQFKKHHATSSHFLHDYSNENKMTTTQFQKHLCLFDHTSWIFCNGRSDYHGSEKPCDENTWIRTKKKYLKKAISFICDEILPKSSFVVLFLLLSPVEKPIVDTFQEFYTEMNGMEYIMCIAESREDYEKWANLAQASCSIETLEQKSIVGMKLSHVDATIQTMMSSKTCARHLPVSTRGLCVLPTLEEEKMFSLEILCVNQCDDIKLDLLTASEIQEIEQTFYQGRRVSWKNFWLADKGKCGEVIEREACKDVSKILDEMLHGTRIRYSVTKVKIFHHPGSGGSTIARQVLWKRRKDLSPPPN
;
A
#
# COMPACT_ATOMS: atom_id res chain seq x y z
N MET A 1 -37.96 8.01 -8.18
CA MET A 1 -38.19 9.45 -8.35
C MET A 1 -39.27 9.99 -7.41
N ASN A 2 -40.58 9.74 -7.62
CA ASN A 2 -41.63 10.41 -6.83
C ASN A 2 -41.71 10.07 -5.34
N VAL A 3 -41.37 8.84 -4.91
CA VAL A 3 -41.65 8.38 -3.52
C VAL A 3 -40.39 7.96 -2.77
N ARG A 4 -39.55 7.12 -3.38
CA ARG A 4 -38.32 6.63 -2.74
C ARG A 4 -37.19 7.66 -2.81
N THR A 5 -36.26 7.56 -1.87
CA THR A 5 -35.05 8.39 -1.81
C THR A 5 -34.03 8.00 -2.87
N ASN A 6 -33.89 6.72 -3.16
CA ASN A 6 -33.16 6.13 -4.28
C ASN A 6 -33.72 4.73 -4.59
N GLY A 7 -33.15 4.04 -5.59
CA GLY A 7 -33.34 2.61 -5.76
C GLY A 7 -32.86 2.07 -7.10
N THR A 8 -32.52 0.79 -7.11
CA THR A 8 -32.04 0.07 -8.28
C THR A 8 -33.13 -0.84 -8.84
N ILE A 9 -33.26 -0.88 -10.17
CA ILE A 9 -34.11 -1.82 -10.88
C ILE A 9 -33.22 -2.90 -11.49
N HIS A 10 -33.50 -4.16 -11.16
CA HIS A 10 -32.77 -5.32 -11.69
C HIS A 10 -33.64 -6.04 -12.72
N PHE A 11 -33.20 -6.08 -13.98
CA PHE A 11 -33.78 -6.93 -15.01
C PHE A 11 -33.02 -8.25 -15.07
N GLY A 12 -33.74 -9.37 -15.17
CA GLY A 12 -33.14 -10.72 -15.08
C GLY A 12 -33.19 -11.35 -13.70
N VAL A 13 -33.92 -10.72 -12.76
CA VAL A 13 -34.24 -11.29 -11.43
C VAL A 13 -35.74 -11.54 -11.36
N THR A 14 -36.15 -12.72 -10.91
CA THR A 14 -37.56 -13.11 -10.91
C THR A 14 -38.30 -12.53 -9.70
N ASP A 15 -39.44 -11.88 -9.97
CA ASP A 15 -40.39 -11.49 -8.94
C ASP A 15 -41.30 -12.67 -8.54
N ARG A 16 -42.08 -12.54 -7.46
CA ARG A 16 -43.10 -13.52 -7.07
C ARG A 16 -44.20 -13.58 -8.13
N ASP A 17 -44.06 -14.46 -9.10
CA ASP A 17 -45.18 -14.99 -9.88
C ASP A 17 -45.23 -16.52 -9.75
N GLU A 18 -46.42 -17.01 -9.39
CA GLU A 18 -46.69 -18.39 -8.98
C GLU A 18 -46.63 -19.40 -10.15
N ASP A 19 -46.49 -18.94 -11.40
CA ASP A 19 -46.78 -19.74 -12.59
C ASP A 19 -45.56 -20.35 -13.32
N LYS A 20 -44.33 -20.16 -12.82
CA LYS A 20 -43.13 -20.63 -13.56
C LYS A 20 -42.11 -21.42 -12.74
N GLY A 21 -42.40 -21.77 -11.49
CA GLY A 21 -41.50 -22.57 -10.65
C GLY A 21 -40.22 -21.85 -10.18
N TRP A 22 -40.10 -20.54 -10.41
CA TRP A 22 -38.98 -19.73 -9.95
C TRP A 22 -39.21 -19.22 -8.53
N LYS A 23 -38.15 -19.11 -7.74
CA LYS A 23 -38.21 -18.50 -6.40
C LYS A 23 -38.04 -16.98 -6.51
N HIS A 24 -38.71 -16.23 -5.65
CA HIS A 24 -38.50 -14.78 -5.55
C HIS A 24 -37.02 -14.45 -5.33
N GLY A 25 -36.49 -13.50 -6.11
CA GLY A 25 -35.08 -13.12 -6.05
C GLY A 25 -34.12 -14.08 -6.75
N GLN A 26 -34.63 -15.12 -7.45
CA GLN A 26 -33.79 -16.00 -8.24
C GLN A 26 -33.27 -15.27 -9.48
N ILE A 27 -31.98 -15.43 -9.75
CA ILE A 27 -31.32 -14.87 -10.93
C ILE A 27 -31.68 -15.76 -12.13
N ALA A 28 -32.45 -15.22 -13.06
CA ALA A 28 -32.76 -15.87 -14.34
C ALA A 28 -31.83 -15.41 -15.46
N GLY A 29 -31.31 -14.17 -15.37
CA GLY A 29 -30.51 -13.54 -16.40
C GLY A 29 -31.31 -13.13 -17.65
N VAL A 30 -30.77 -12.19 -18.41
CA VAL A 30 -31.28 -11.72 -19.69
C VAL A 30 -30.21 -11.92 -20.76
N LYS A 31 -30.59 -12.40 -21.94
CA LYS A 31 -29.69 -12.47 -23.10
C LYS A 31 -29.55 -11.09 -23.71
N VAL A 32 -28.39 -10.47 -23.52
CA VAL A 32 -28.06 -9.15 -24.06
C VAL A 32 -27.22 -9.34 -25.32
N ARG A 33 -27.79 -9.03 -26.49
CA ARG A 33 -27.09 -9.13 -27.79
C ARG A 33 -26.34 -7.85 -28.15
N ASP A 34 -26.90 -6.72 -27.76
CA ASP A 34 -26.40 -5.38 -28.04
C ASP A 34 -26.62 -4.55 -26.77
N ARG A 35 -25.53 -4.04 -26.19
CA ARG A 35 -25.58 -3.22 -24.95
C ARG A 35 -25.98 -1.78 -25.26
N ASP A 36 -25.57 -1.27 -26.42
CA ASP A 36 -25.83 0.11 -26.82
C ASP A 36 -27.33 0.34 -26.98
N ALA A 37 -28.05 -0.66 -27.49
CA ALA A 37 -29.51 -0.63 -27.58
C ALA A 37 -30.24 -0.39 -26.23
N TYR A 38 -29.67 -0.79 -25.09
CA TYR A 38 -30.25 -0.53 -23.76
C TYR A 38 -29.92 0.87 -23.26
N VAL A 39 -28.76 1.41 -23.62
CA VAL A 39 -28.38 2.80 -23.32
C VAL A 39 -29.25 3.74 -24.15
N ASP A 40 -29.38 3.48 -25.45
CA ASP A 40 -30.23 4.24 -26.38
C ASP A 40 -31.71 4.17 -25.99
N ALA A 41 -32.15 3.09 -25.32
CA ALA A 41 -33.51 3.01 -24.81
C ALA A 41 -33.83 4.09 -23.75
N LEU A 42 -32.81 4.69 -23.12
CA LEU A 42 -33.02 5.84 -22.23
C LEU A 42 -33.42 7.12 -22.99
N ASP A 43 -33.25 7.18 -24.31
CA ASP A 43 -33.75 8.28 -25.17
C ASP A 43 -35.29 8.33 -25.24
N TYR A 44 -35.97 7.34 -24.65
CA TYR A 44 -37.40 7.45 -24.40
C TYR A 44 -37.73 8.45 -23.29
N ILE A 45 -36.78 8.89 -22.46
CA ILE A 45 -37.00 9.91 -21.42
C ILE A 45 -37.60 11.18 -22.06
N GLU A 46 -37.08 11.61 -23.20
CA GLU A 46 -37.52 12.80 -23.95
C GLU A 46 -38.95 12.67 -24.48
N ARG A 47 -39.47 11.45 -24.60
CA ARG A 47 -40.83 11.19 -25.08
C ARG A 47 -41.80 10.86 -23.94
N CYS A 48 -41.28 10.39 -22.81
CA CYS A 48 -42.06 9.93 -21.67
C CYS A 48 -42.28 11.03 -20.63
N PHE A 49 -41.32 11.94 -20.45
CA PHE A 49 -41.41 13.06 -19.51
C PHE A 49 -41.71 14.38 -20.22
N ASP A 50 -42.36 15.29 -19.50
CA ASP A 50 -42.60 16.65 -19.99
C ASP A 50 -41.29 17.44 -20.07
N GLN A 51 -41.25 18.43 -20.97
CA GLN A 51 -40.02 19.17 -21.31
C GLN A 51 -39.33 19.78 -20.08
N SER A 52 -40.09 20.23 -19.07
CA SER A 52 -39.55 20.79 -17.82
C SER A 52 -38.93 19.75 -16.88
N GLU A 53 -39.23 18.46 -17.09
CA GLU A 53 -38.82 17.35 -16.24
C GLU A 53 -37.72 16.48 -16.88
N GLN A 54 -37.53 16.58 -18.20
CA GLN A 54 -36.59 15.73 -18.97
C GLN A 54 -35.15 15.78 -18.44
N GLU A 55 -34.61 16.98 -18.21
CA GLU A 55 -33.24 17.14 -17.70
C GLU A 55 -33.09 16.53 -16.30
N ALA A 56 -34.05 16.78 -15.42
CA ALA A 56 -34.05 16.17 -14.10
C ALA A 56 -34.19 14.64 -14.19
N ALA A 57 -35.03 14.12 -15.07
CA ALA A 57 -35.18 12.68 -15.28
C ALA A 57 -33.88 12.05 -15.81
N ARG A 58 -33.17 12.70 -16.74
CA ARG A 58 -31.86 12.26 -17.24
C ARG A 58 -30.80 12.20 -16.15
N LEU A 59 -30.77 13.20 -15.26
CA LEU A 59 -29.84 13.20 -14.14
C LEU A 59 -30.22 12.17 -13.06
N CYS A 60 -31.50 11.83 -12.92
CA CYS A 60 -31.96 10.85 -11.93
C CYS A 60 -31.86 9.39 -12.40
N ILE A 61 -31.82 9.12 -13.70
CA ILE A 61 -31.89 7.76 -14.27
C ILE A 61 -30.54 7.44 -14.90
N HIS A 62 -29.75 6.60 -14.24
CA HIS A 62 -28.40 6.26 -14.68
C HIS A 62 -28.40 5.26 -15.85
N PRO A 63 -27.34 5.25 -16.68
CA PRO A 63 -27.14 4.23 -17.71
C PRO A 63 -27.15 2.80 -17.13
N PRO A 64 -27.63 1.79 -17.88
CA PRO A 64 -27.67 0.42 -17.42
C PRO A 64 -26.27 -0.18 -17.19
N ILE A 65 -26.10 -0.89 -16.09
CA ILE A 65 -24.92 -1.70 -15.77
C ILE A 65 -25.24 -3.18 -16.04
N PHE A 66 -24.29 -3.90 -16.63
CA PHE A 66 -24.47 -5.30 -17.04
C PHE A 66 -23.62 -6.22 -16.17
N VAL A 67 -24.27 -6.93 -15.24
CA VAL A 67 -23.62 -7.88 -14.33
C VAL A 67 -23.75 -9.29 -14.91
N GLU A 68 -22.63 -9.93 -15.25
CA GLU A 68 -22.65 -11.27 -15.85
C GLU A 68 -23.11 -12.34 -14.85
N VAL A 69 -24.01 -13.22 -15.29
CA VAL A 69 -24.51 -14.35 -14.50
C VAL A 69 -23.61 -15.56 -14.73
N ILE A 70 -22.93 -16.03 -13.68
CA ILE A 70 -22.03 -17.18 -13.75
C ILE A 70 -22.82 -18.47 -13.48
N GLN A 71 -22.89 -19.35 -14.48
CA GLN A 71 -23.52 -20.67 -14.37
C GLN A 71 -22.50 -21.77 -14.70
N LYS A 72 -22.42 -22.81 -13.84
CA LYS A 72 -21.37 -23.84 -13.92
C LYS A 72 -21.40 -24.71 -15.19
N ASP A 73 -22.56 -24.84 -15.85
CA ASP A 73 -22.79 -25.81 -16.93
C ASP A 73 -23.40 -25.20 -18.21
N SER A 74 -23.39 -23.86 -18.37
CA SER A 74 -23.96 -23.18 -19.54
C SER A 74 -22.88 -22.42 -20.31
N GLN A 75 -22.90 -22.52 -21.65
CA GLN A 75 -22.10 -21.68 -22.54
C GLN A 75 -22.81 -20.36 -22.91
N GLU A 76 -24.06 -20.18 -22.49
CA GLU A 76 -24.82 -18.98 -22.82
C GLU A 76 -24.53 -17.84 -21.83
N GLN A 77 -23.97 -16.73 -22.33
CA GLN A 77 -23.79 -15.51 -21.56
C GLN A 77 -25.14 -14.83 -21.31
N THR A 78 -25.46 -14.63 -20.03
CA THR A 78 -26.64 -13.90 -19.58
C THR A 78 -26.23 -12.86 -18.55
N PHE A 79 -27.01 -11.79 -18.44
CA PHE A 79 -26.70 -10.65 -17.58
C PHE A 79 -27.90 -10.32 -16.69
N VAL A 80 -27.63 -9.83 -15.48
CA VAL A 80 -28.56 -8.97 -14.75
C VAL A 80 -28.28 -7.54 -15.23
N VAL A 81 -29.31 -6.84 -15.68
CA VAL A 81 -29.18 -5.42 -16.09
C VAL A 81 -29.69 -4.56 -14.94
N GLU A 82 -28.81 -3.74 -14.39
CA GLU A 82 -29.08 -2.86 -13.26
C GLU A 82 -29.28 -1.43 -13.76
N VAL A 83 -30.35 -0.77 -13.32
CA VAL A 83 -30.62 0.64 -13.61
C VAL A 83 -30.84 1.36 -12.30
N ASP A 84 -29.91 2.25 -11.95
CA ASP A 84 -29.98 3.05 -10.75
C ASP A 84 -30.84 4.30 -10.95
N ILE A 85 -31.71 4.55 -9.98
CA ILE A 85 -32.61 5.70 -9.94
C ILE A 85 -32.28 6.53 -8.71
N GLU A 86 -31.60 7.66 -8.92
CA GLU A 86 -31.08 8.53 -7.88
C GLU A 86 -31.65 9.95 -7.99
N PRO A 87 -32.85 10.19 -7.43
CA PRO A 87 -33.45 11.51 -7.39
C PRO A 87 -32.83 12.37 -6.29
N SER A 88 -31.60 12.84 -6.47
CA SER A 88 -30.93 13.66 -5.45
C SER A 88 -31.76 14.87 -5.03
N SER A 89 -31.62 15.32 -3.79
CA SER A 89 -32.35 16.46 -3.23
C SER A 89 -32.11 17.70 -4.08
N SER A 90 -30.87 17.93 -4.52
CA SER A 90 -30.53 19.06 -5.39
C SER A 90 -31.29 19.08 -6.73
N ILE A 91 -31.67 17.92 -7.27
CA ILE A 91 -32.34 17.79 -8.56
C ILE A 91 -33.87 17.71 -8.38
N ALA A 92 -34.33 16.92 -7.42
CA ALA A 92 -35.73 16.53 -7.26
C ALA A 92 -36.51 17.39 -6.25
N ASN A 93 -35.86 18.28 -5.48
CA ASN A 93 -36.53 19.14 -4.50
C ASN A 93 -37.63 19.99 -5.15
N GLY A 94 -38.83 19.95 -4.58
CA GLY A 94 -39.99 20.65 -5.09
C GLY A 94 -40.56 20.09 -6.40
N ARG A 95 -40.05 18.97 -6.91
CA ARG A 95 -40.51 18.35 -8.17
C ARG A 95 -41.39 17.13 -7.91
N VAL A 96 -42.44 16.99 -8.73
CA VAL A 96 -43.24 15.77 -8.85
C VAL A 96 -43.26 15.41 -10.32
N PHE A 97 -42.89 14.19 -10.64
CA PHE A 97 -42.74 13.73 -12.01
C PHE A 97 -43.99 13.06 -12.51
N GLN A 98 -44.43 13.44 -13.71
CA GLN A 98 -45.49 12.77 -14.44
C GLN A 98 -44.94 12.13 -15.71
N VAL A 99 -45.43 10.94 -16.04
CA VAL A 99 -44.87 10.16 -17.15
C VAL A 99 -45.97 9.64 -18.05
N ARG A 100 -45.68 9.57 -19.35
CA ARG A 100 -46.47 8.87 -20.36
C ARG A 100 -45.76 7.56 -20.66
N LEU A 101 -46.33 6.43 -20.29
CA LEU A 101 -45.61 5.17 -20.41
C LEU A 101 -45.49 4.73 -21.88
N PRO A 102 -44.30 4.24 -22.29
CA PRO A 102 -44.13 3.62 -23.59
C PRO A 102 -44.68 2.19 -23.57
N ARG A 103 -45.57 1.87 -24.50
CA ARG A 103 -46.10 0.53 -24.70
C ARG A 103 -45.65 -0.01 -26.06
N PHE A 104 -44.87 -1.08 -26.02
CA PHE A 104 -44.48 -1.77 -27.24
C PHE A 104 -45.67 -2.57 -27.80
N ASN A 105 -46.02 -2.32 -29.06
CA ASN A 105 -47.05 -3.06 -29.77
C ASN A 105 -46.37 -4.09 -30.68
N GLN A 106 -46.62 -5.37 -30.37
CA GLN A 106 -46.01 -6.50 -31.08
C GLN A 106 -46.52 -6.65 -32.53
N ASP A 107 -47.77 -6.25 -32.81
CA ASP A 107 -48.41 -6.44 -34.13
C ASP A 107 -47.83 -5.51 -35.20
N ASN A 108 -47.37 -4.32 -34.80
CA ASN A 108 -46.84 -3.30 -35.71
C ASN A 108 -45.37 -2.92 -35.45
N ASN A 109 -44.70 -3.61 -34.53
CA ASN A 109 -43.30 -3.40 -34.12
C ASN A 109 -42.98 -1.92 -33.79
N LYS A 110 -43.92 -1.22 -33.16
CA LYS A 110 -43.77 0.21 -32.80
C LYS A 110 -44.08 0.45 -31.33
N VAL A 111 -43.39 1.43 -30.76
CA VAL A 111 -43.69 1.93 -29.41
C VAL A 111 -44.73 3.03 -29.49
N ILE A 112 -45.89 2.76 -28.89
CA ILE A 112 -46.99 3.70 -28.72
C ILE A 112 -46.86 4.33 -27.32
N ILE A 113 -46.88 5.65 -27.25
CA ILE A 113 -46.81 6.37 -25.96
C ILE A 113 -48.23 6.73 -25.53
N GLU A 114 -48.51 6.55 -24.25
CA GLU A 114 -49.79 6.93 -23.66
C GLU A 114 -50.08 8.42 -23.86
N LYS A 115 -51.36 8.75 -24.12
CA LYS A 115 -51.74 10.12 -24.48
C LYS A 115 -51.70 11.11 -23.32
N HIS A 116 -51.95 10.63 -22.11
CA HIS A 116 -52.09 11.46 -20.92
C HIS A 116 -50.97 11.15 -19.92
N PRO A 117 -50.28 12.17 -19.41
CA PRO A 117 -49.28 11.96 -18.36
C PRO A 117 -49.97 11.56 -17.06
N VAL A 118 -49.34 10.66 -16.31
CA VAL A 118 -49.87 10.13 -15.06
C VAL A 118 -48.81 10.20 -13.96
N PHE A 119 -49.22 10.57 -12.76
CA PHE A 119 -48.38 10.48 -11.57
C PHE A 119 -48.38 9.05 -11.06
N TYR A 120 -47.19 8.47 -10.88
CA TYR A 120 -47.04 7.15 -10.27
C TYR A 120 -46.44 7.26 -8.87
N GLN A 121 -46.91 6.38 -7.99
CA GLN A 121 -46.37 6.17 -6.66
C GLN A 121 -45.94 4.72 -6.47
N ARG A 122 -44.90 4.51 -5.66
CA ARG A 122 -44.46 3.17 -5.28
C ARG A 122 -45.16 2.77 -3.99
N VAL A 123 -45.98 1.72 -4.03
CA VAL A 123 -46.65 1.13 -2.87
C VAL A 123 -46.08 -0.29 -2.68
N GLY A 124 -45.23 -0.45 -1.66
CA GLY A 124 -44.47 -1.69 -1.46
C GLY A 124 -43.59 -2.03 -2.67
N ALA A 125 -43.81 -3.21 -3.25
CA ALA A 125 -43.09 -3.71 -4.42
C ALA A 125 -43.67 -3.22 -5.76
N LYS A 126 -44.87 -2.62 -5.79
CA LYS A 126 -45.56 -2.22 -7.03
C LYS A 126 -45.53 -0.70 -7.24
N SER A 127 -45.61 -0.29 -8.52
CA SER A 127 -45.80 1.10 -8.90
C SER A 127 -47.20 1.26 -9.46
N GLU A 128 -48.00 2.14 -8.86
CA GLU A 128 -49.43 2.30 -9.15
C GLU A 128 -49.72 3.78 -9.47
N PRO A 129 -50.71 4.07 -10.35
CA PRO A 129 -51.11 5.44 -10.64
C PRO A 129 -51.75 6.10 -9.41
N VAL A 130 -51.43 7.36 -9.16
CA VAL A 130 -52.04 8.15 -8.10
C VAL A 130 -53.49 8.48 -8.51
N LYS A 131 -54.45 8.11 -7.67
CA LYS A 131 -55.87 8.39 -7.93
C LYS A 131 -56.17 9.87 -7.84
N THR A 132 -57.15 10.34 -8.61
CA THR A 132 -57.59 11.75 -8.64
C THR A 132 -57.90 12.31 -7.26
N GLU A 133 -58.56 11.53 -6.40
CA GLU A 133 -58.92 11.88 -5.02
C GLU A 133 -57.72 11.98 -4.06
N GLU A 134 -56.60 11.33 -4.39
CA GLU A 134 -55.36 11.32 -3.60
C GLU A 134 -54.32 12.32 -4.11
N LEU A 135 -54.58 13.03 -5.21
CA LEU A 135 -53.62 13.92 -5.85
C LEU A 135 -53.19 15.07 -4.93
N VAL A 136 -54.15 15.70 -4.24
CA VAL A 136 -53.87 16.82 -3.32
C VAL A 136 -53.05 16.36 -2.11
N PRO A 137 -53.43 15.27 -1.39
CA PRO A 137 -52.58 14.67 -0.35
C PRO A 137 -51.19 14.29 -0.85
N PHE A 138 -51.10 13.68 -2.05
CA PHE A 138 -49.84 13.27 -2.65
C PHE A 138 -48.92 14.47 -2.83
N ILE A 139 -49.39 15.54 -3.47
CA ILE A 139 -48.59 16.77 -3.68
C ILE A 139 -48.22 17.41 -2.34
N LYS A 140 -49.12 17.48 -1.35
CA LYS A 140 -48.81 18.03 -0.02
C LYS A 140 -47.71 17.24 0.71
N GLY A 141 -47.66 15.93 0.52
CA GLY A 141 -46.59 15.07 1.06
C GLY A 141 -45.24 15.24 0.37
N LEU A 142 -45.09 16.14 -0.61
CA LEU A 142 -43.82 16.39 -1.28
C LEU A 142 -42.75 16.92 -0.32
N GLN A 143 -43.09 17.91 0.51
CA GLN A 143 -42.14 18.52 1.45
C GLN A 143 -41.53 17.50 2.40
N GLU A 144 -42.33 16.55 2.89
CA GLU A 144 -41.83 15.47 3.75
C GLU A 144 -40.92 14.51 2.99
N ARG A 145 -41.24 14.19 1.72
CA ARG A 145 -40.41 13.34 0.87
C ARG A 145 -39.09 13.99 0.50
N ASP A 146 -39.10 15.29 0.22
CA ASP A 146 -37.91 16.09 -0.02
C ASP A 146 -37.03 16.14 1.24
N ALA A 147 -37.62 16.40 2.40
CA ALA A 147 -36.92 16.34 3.69
C ALA A 147 -36.35 14.94 3.98
N ARG A 148 -37.05 13.86 3.64
CA ARG A 148 -36.53 12.48 3.77
C ARG A 148 -35.38 12.22 2.81
N ARG A 149 -35.40 12.75 1.58
CA ARG A 149 -34.29 12.68 0.62
C ARG A 149 -33.07 13.45 1.11
N GLU A 150 -33.27 14.71 1.47
CA GLU A 150 -32.22 15.54 2.06
C GLU A 150 -31.64 14.90 3.32
N LYS A 151 -32.48 14.31 4.19
CA LYS A 151 -32.01 13.57 5.36
C LYS A 151 -31.24 12.30 4.99
N ALA A 152 -31.67 11.52 3.99
CA ALA A 152 -30.95 10.32 3.57
C ALA A 152 -29.60 10.64 2.90
N GLU A 153 -29.54 11.74 2.15
CA GLU A 153 -28.32 12.30 1.57
C GLU A 153 -27.42 12.93 2.64
N SER A 154 -28.01 13.57 3.66
CA SER A 154 -27.27 14.15 4.77
C SER A 154 -26.79 13.07 5.75
N SER A 155 -27.53 11.99 5.96
CA SER A 155 -27.10 10.86 6.81
C SER A 155 -26.05 10.00 6.13
N SER A 156 -26.14 9.82 4.81
CA SER A 156 -25.02 9.24 4.04
C SER A 156 -23.82 10.19 4.02
N ARG A 157 -24.05 11.51 3.99
CA ARG A 157 -22.98 12.51 4.23
C ARG A 157 -22.47 12.52 5.68
N GLU A 158 -23.26 12.21 6.70
CA GLU A 158 -22.84 12.12 8.11
C GLU A 158 -22.09 10.79 8.39
N ASP A 159 -22.38 9.72 7.65
CA ASP A 159 -21.52 8.52 7.60
C ASP A 159 -20.26 8.75 6.74
N HIS A 160 -20.26 9.73 5.83
CA HIS A 160 -19.11 10.08 4.97
C HIS A 160 -18.23 11.23 5.50
N ASP A 161 -18.76 12.13 6.34
CA ASP A 161 -18.02 13.05 7.21
C ASP A 161 -17.89 12.37 8.58
N GLY A 162 -17.25 11.20 8.58
CA GLY A 162 -16.76 10.60 9.81
C GLY A 162 -15.96 11.66 10.56
N ILE A 163 -16.30 11.89 11.84
CA ILE A 163 -15.57 12.67 12.84
C ILE A 163 -14.17 12.97 12.31
N SER A 164 -13.95 14.13 11.68
CA SER A 164 -12.74 14.49 10.91
C SER A 164 -11.56 13.63 11.36
N GLN A 165 -11.37 12.47 10.72
CA GLN A 165 -10.46 11.48 11.30
C GLN A 165 -9.10 12.13 11.18
N ASP A 166 -8.43 12.36 12.31
CA ASP A 166 -7.07 12.89 12.31
C ASP A 166 -6.18 11.83 11.67
N LEU A 167 -6.09 11.86 10.33
CA LEU A 167 -5.36 10.90 9.51
C LEU A 167 -3.87 10.95 9.85
N GLY A 168 -3.36 12.12 10.26
CA GLY A 168 -2.01 12.26 10.79
C GLY A 168 -1.82 11.41 12.03
N ARG A 169 -2.71 11.56 13.04
CA ARG A 169 -2.69 10.73 14.26
C ARG A 169 -2.91 9.25 13.96
N LYS A 170 -3.83 8.89 13.06
CA LYS A 170 -4.08 7.50 12.65
C LYS A 170 -2.81 6.89 12.03
N LEU A 171 -2.18 7.60 11.09
CA LEU A 171 -0.94 7.20 10.44
C LEU A 171 0.18 7.02 11.46
N SER A 172 0.28 7.94 12.43
CA SER A 172 1.24 7.81 13.52
C SER A 172 1.02 6.54 14.33
N ILE A 173 -0.20 6.30 14.80
CA ILE A 173 -0.51 5.11 15.60
C ILE A 173 -0.22 3.82 14.83
N LEU A 174 -0.57 3.75 13.54
CA LEU A 174 -0.34 2.55 12.73
C LEU A 174 1.15 2.26 12.50
N LEU A 175 1.99 3.28 12.36
CA LEU A 175 3.43 3.09 12.11
C LEU A 175 4.28 2.95 13.37
N THR A 176 3.84 3.53 14.50
CA THR A 176 4.64 3.58 15.72
C THR A 176 4.10 2.71 16.85
N ASP A 177 2.94 2.07 16.66
CA ASP A 177 2.21 1.35 17.71
C ASP A 177 1.99 2.24 18.95
N GLY A 178 1.64 3.51 18.71
CA GLY A 178 1.42 4.52 19.74
C GLY A 178 2.68 5.16 20.32
N LYS A 179 3.88 4.81 19.85
CA LYS A 179 5.13 5.49 20.24
C LYS A 179 5.31 6.82 19.51
N ASN A 180 6.25 7.64 19.99
CA ASN A 180 6.56 8.94 19.37
C ASN A 180 7.50 8.83 18.15
N TYR A 181 8.04 7.65 17.87
CA TYR A 181 9.00 7.42 16.79
C TYR A 181 8.77 6.06 16.14
N ILE A 182 9.16 5.96 14.87
CA ILE A 182 9.12 4.69 14.12
C ILE A 182 10.16 3.74 14.68
N ASN A 183 9.79 2.47 14.85
CA ASN A 183 10.73 1.48 15.34
C ASN A 183 11.76 1.12 14.25
N ASP A 184 12.98 1.65 14.41
CA ASP A 184 14.11 1.42 13.50
C ASP A 184 14.57 -0.06 13.43
N SER A 185 14.06 -0.94 14.30
CA SER A 185 14.36 -2.39 14.25
C SER A 185 13.41 -3.21 13.39
N LEU A 186 12.27 -2.64 12.96
CA LEU A 186 11.31 -3.34 12.10
C LEU A 186 11.76 -3.29 10.65
N TRP A 187 11.56 -4.41 9.96
CA TRP A 187 11.64 -4.47 8.50
C TRP A 187 10.32 -4.08 7.85
N TYR A 188 10.39 -3.47 6.68
CA TYR A 188 9.21 -3.17 5.88
C TYR A 188 9.22 -3.94 4.57
N ILE A 189 8.08 -4.54 4.25
CA ILE A 189 7.79 -5.09 2.93
C ILE A 189 6.82 -4.13 2.26
N LEU A 190 7.23 -3.55 1.14
CA LEU A 190 6.37 -2.64 0.37
C LEU A 190 5.65 -3.42 -0.72
N VAL A 191 4.34 -3.23 -0.86
CA VAL A 191 3.56 -3.67 -2.02
C VAL A 191 3.03 -2.43 -2.71
N THR A 192 3.38 -2.22 -3.97
CA THR A 192 3.04 -0.97 -4.66
C THR A 192 2.80 -1.17 -6.15
N ASN A 193 2.19 -0.17 -6.76
CA ASN A 193 1.91 -0.09 -8.19
C ASN A 193 2.38 1.25 -8.76
N ARG A 194 1.98 1.54 -10.00
CA ARG A 194 2.49 2.69 -10.76
C ARG A 194 2.40 3.98 -9.96
N CYS A 195 3.55 4.61 -9.75
CA CYS A 195 3.67 5.91 -9.10
C CYS A 195 3.73 7.01 -10.17
N ARG A 196 2.87 8.03 -10.06
CA ARG A 196 2.87 9.14 -11.02
C ARG A 196 4.14 9.97 -10.85
N LYS A 197 4.62 10.56 -11.95
CA LYS A 197 5.85 11.38 -11.93
C LYS A 197 5.79 12.53 -10.92
N GLU A 198 4.62 13.10 -10.72
CA GLU A 198 4.40 14.19 -9.76
C GLU A 198 4.53 13.74 -8.30
N ASP A 199 4.22 12.47 -8.04
CA ASP A 199 4.20 11.86 -6.70
C ASP A 199 5.58 11.32 -6.30
N LEU A 200 6.45 11.02 -7.29
CA LEU A 200 7.84 10.59 -7.06
C LEU A 200 8.70 11.62 -6.30
N LYS A 201 8.26 12.88 -6.17
CA LYS A 201 8.95 13.87 -5.33
C LYS A 201 8.55 13.79 -3.84
N HIS A 202 7.54 12.98 -3.53
CA HIS A 202 6.92 12.80 -2.22
C HIS A 202 7.09 11.36 -1.68
N VAL A 203 8.19 10.68 -2.05
CA VAL A 203 8.51 9.32 -1.57
C VAL A 203 9.79 9.30 -0.74
N ASN A 204 10.21 10.44 -0.19
CA ASN A 204 11.45 10.53 0.59
C ASN A 204 11.39 9.66 1.84
N PHE A 205 10.20 9.42 2.39
CA PHE A 205 10.02 8.59 3.58
C PHE A 205 10.46 7.15 3.31
N LEU A 206 10.22 6.64 2.10
CA LEU A 206 10.67 5.31 1.68
C LEU A 206 12.20 5.20 1.64
N MET A 207 12.90 6.29 1.31
CA MET A 207 14.38 6.36 1.33
C MET A 207 14.97 6.39 2.75
N ARG A 208 14.13 6.44 3.77
CA ARG A 208 14.54 6.41 5.19
C ARG A 208 13.99 5.21 5.94
N MET A 209 13.05 4.48 5.33
CA MET A 209 12.47 3.27 5.92
C MET A 209 13.42 2.10 5.72
N ASN A 210 13.44 1.20 6.70
CA ASN A 210 14.21 -0.03 6.65
C ASN A 210 13.50 -1.09 5.78
N ILE A 211 13.52 -0.88 4.45
CA ILE A 211 12.81 -1.72 3.48
C ILE A 211 13.61 -3.00 3.19
N PHE A 212 13.02 -4.14 3.53
CA PHE A 212 13.58 -5.46 3.24
C PHE A 212 13.38 -5.84 1.78
N CYS A 213 12.15 -5.77 1.29
CA CYS A 213 11.83 -6.02 -0.11
C CYS A 213 10.62 -5.22 -0.60
N VAL A 214 10.49 -5.15 -1.92
CA VAL A 214 9.41 -4.46 -2.62
C VAL A 214 8.77 -5.40 -3.64
N PHE A 215 7.45 -5.58 -3.54
CA PHE A 215 6.61 -6.20 -4.55
C PHE A 215 6.04 -5.09 -5.45
N ASP A 216 6.71 -4.87 -6.57
CA ASP A 216 6.42 -3.77 -7.49
C ASP A 216 5.65 -4.25 -8.72
N PHE A 217 4.44 -3.73 -8.90
CA PHE A 217 3.56 -4.06 -10.03
C PHE A 217 3.69 -3.08 -11.21
N ASP A 218 4.52 -2.05 -11.12
CA ASP A 218 4.75 -1.10 -12.21
C ASP A 218 5.83 -1.61 -13.19
N GLU A 219 5.38 -1.98 -14.40
CA GLU A 219 6.23 -2.43 -15.50
C GLU A 219 7.32 -1.40 -15.90
N ASP A 220 7.06 -0.12 -15.67
CA ASP A 220 7.96 0.99 -16.02
C ASP A 220 8.80 1.47 -14.83
N SER A 221 8.73 0.78 -13.69
CA SER A 221 9.35 1.24 -12.44
C SER A 221 10.86 1.48 -12.57
N ASN A 222 11.56 0.64 -13.37
CA ASN A 222 13.00 0.79 -13.60
C ASN A 222 13.40 1.99 -14.47
N VAL A 223 12.49 2.44 -15.33
CA VAL A 223 12.75 3.53 -16.28
C VAL A 223 12.29 4.86 -15.68
N SER A 224 11.08 4.91 -15.14
CA SER A 224 10.46 6.16 -14.71
C SER A 224 9.64 6.09 -13.43
N GLY A 225 9.50 4.94 -12.79
CA GLY A 225 8.72 4.80 -11.55
C GLY A 225 9.59 4.76 -10.30
N LEU A 226 9.08 4.08 -9.27
CA LEU A 226 9.63 4.14 -7.92
C LEU A 226 11.02 3.53 -7.82
N TYR A 227 11.29 2.42 -8.50
CA TYR A 227 12.60 1.77 -8.50
C TYR A 227 13.69 2.68 -9.07
N ALA A 228 13.39 3.36 -10.18
CA ALA A 228 14.30 4.29 -10.83
C ALA A 228 14.73 5.42 -9.87
N GLN A 229 13.83 5.84 -8.99
CA GLN A 229 14.12 6.82 -7.95
C GLN A 229 14.87 6.21 -6.76
N PHE A 230 14.42 5.05 -6.27
CA PHE A 230 14.99 4.39 -5.09
C PHE A 230 16.46 3.98 -5.29
N LYS A 231 16.80 3.39 -6.43
CA LYS A 231 18.16 2.94 -6.74
C LYS A 231 19.20 4.05 -6.87
N LYS A 232 18.78 5.33 -6.89
CA LYS A 232 19.69 6.49 -6.82
C LYS A 232 20.20 6.73 -5.40
N HIS A 233 19.47 6.25 -4.40
CA HIS A 233 19.74 6.49 -2.98
C HIS A 233 20.22 5.23 -2.24
N HIS A 234 19.78 4.05 -2.69
CA HIS A 234 20.07 2.77 -2.04
C HIS A 234 20.58 1.70 -2.99
N ALA A 235 21.38 0.77 -2.46
CA ALA A 235 21.80 -0.43 -3.16
C ALA A 235 20.65 -1.43 -3.21
N THR A 236 20.39 -1.99 -4.39
CA THR A 236 19.26 -2.87 -4.64
C THR A 236 19.66 -4.09 -5.43
N SER A 237 18.98 -5.20 -5.20
CA SER A 237 19.04 -6.39 -6.06
C SER A 237 17.71 -6.52 -6.82
N SER A 238 17.78 -6.58 -8.15
CA SER A 238 16.60 -6.70 -9.02
C SER A 238 16.26 -8.18 -9.22
N HIS A 239 15.00 -8.54 -8.95
CA HIS A 239 14.48 -9.90 -9.05
C HIS A 239 13.11 -9.93 -9.74
N PHE A 240 12.74 -11.09 -10.25
CA PHE A 240 11.39 -11.45 -10.65
C PHE A 240 10.82 -12.50 -9.69
N LEU A 241 9.51 -12.71 -9.73
CA LEU A 241 8.85 -13.66 -8.82
C LEU A 241 9.41 -15.08 -8.92
N HIS A 242 9.81 -15.53 -10.12
CA HIS A 242 10.32 -16.89 -10.29
C HIS A 242 11.71 -17.08 -9.67
N ASP A 243 12.49 -16.03 -9.46
CA ASP A 243 13.81 -16.09 -8.82
C ASP A 243 13.72 -16.62 -7.38
N TYR A 244 12.55 -16.44 -6.75
CA TYR A 244 12.22 -16.93 -5.40
C TYR A 244 11.80 -18.41 -5.35
N SER A 245 11.83 -19.15 -6.47
CA SER A 245 11.32 -20.53 -6.54
C SER A 245 12.27 -21.59 -5.96
N ASN A 246 13.52 -21.23 -5.67
CA ASN A 246 14.61 -22.11 -5.21
C ASN A 246 14.67 -23.47 -5.94
N GLU A 247 14.61 -23.47 -7.29
CA GLU A 247 14.53 -24.71 -8.07
C GLU A 247 15.77 -25.61 -7.88
N ASN A 248 16.91 -25.02 -7.55
CA ASN A 248 18.17 -25.71 -7.28
C ASN A 248 18.25 -26.33 -5.87
N LYS A 249 17.19 -26.24 -5.05
CA LYS A 249 17.10 -26.78 -3.69
C LYS A 249 18.29 -26.36 -2.81
N MET A 250 18.69 -25.09 -2.91
CA MET A 250 19.69 -24.50 -2.03
C MET A 250 19.19 -24.52 -0.59
N THR A 251 20.09 -24.62 0.38
CA THR A 251 19.72 -24.37 1.79
C THR A 251 19.27 -22.92 1.96
N THR A 252 18.43 -22.62 2.96
CA THR A 252 17.93 -21.26 3.23
C THR A 252 19.07 -20.23 3.30
N THR A 253 20.19 -20.54 3.98
CA THR A 253 21.35 -19.64 4.06
C THR A 253 22.05 -19.42 2.72
N GLN A 254 22.14 -20.45 1.87
CA GLN A 254 22.71 -20.30 0.53
C GLN A 254 21.78 -19.47 -0.37
N PHE A 255 20.48 -19.70 -0.28
CA PHE A 255 19.50 -19.00 -1.09
C PHE A 255 19.36 -17.52 -0.69
N GLN A 256 19.41 -17.21 0.62
CA GLN A 256 19.53 -15.85 1.13
C GLN A 256 20.71 -15.10 0.50
N LYS A 257 21.90 -15.72 0.48
CA LYS A 257 23.10 -15.14 -0.14
C LYS A 257 22.98 -15.00 -1.65
N HIS A 258 22.35 -15.98 -2.31
CA HIS A 258 22.11 -15.93 -3.76
C HIS A 258 21.24 -14.73 -4.15
N LEU A 259 20.22 -14.42 -3.34
CA LEU A 259 19.33 -13.29 -3.54
C LEU A 259 19.86 -11.95 -2.97
N CYS A 260 21.02 -11.98 -2.29
CA CYS A 260 21.61 -10.85 -1.56
C CYS A 260 20.65 -10.21 -0.55
N LEU A 261 19.86 -11.03 0.16
CA LEU A 261 18.92 -10.56 1.19
C LEU A 261 19.69 -10.00 2.39
N PHE A 262 19.14 -8.97 3.04
CA PHE A 262 19.74 -8.18 4.14
C PHE A 262 20.94 -7.31 3.76
N ASP A 263 21.65 -7.62 2.67
CA ASP A 263 22.74 -6.80 2.15
C ASP A 263 22.22 -5.66 1.28
N HIS A 264 21.24 -5.93 0.41
CA HIS A 264 20.55 -4.95 -0.44
C HIS A 264 19.04 -5.08 -0.30
N THR A 265 18.31 -4.00 -0.58
CA THR A 265 16.84 -4.09 -0.72
C THR A 265 16.51 -4.95 -1.93
N SER A 266 15.73 -6.00 -1.72
CA SER A 266 15.28 -6.88 -2.79
C SER A 266 14.09 -6.26 -3.53
N TRP A 267 14.28 -5.92 -4.80
CA TRP A 267 13.24 -5.32 -5.63
C TRP A 267 12.65 -6.35 -6.59
N ILE A 268 11.39 -6.72 -6.37
CA ILE A 268 10.71 -7.80 -7.08
C ILE A 268 9.73 -7.21 -8.09
N PHE A 269 10.05 -7.32 -9.37
CA PHE A 269 9.19 -6.87 -10.47
C PHE A 269 8.06 -7.88 -10.71
N CYS A 270 6.94 -7.69 -10.01
CA CYS A 270 5.83 -8.64 -9.97
C CYS A 270 5.13 -8.77 -11.31
N ASN A 271 5.02 -7.69 -12.08
CA ASN A 271 4.46 -7.72 -13.43
C ASN A 271 5.54 -7.69 -14.52
N GLY A 272 6.77 -8.10 -14.24
CA GLY A 272 7.85 -8.00 -15.22
C GLY A 272 8.27 -6.55 -15.50
N ARG A 273 8.97 -6.33 -16.61
CA ARG A 273 9.55 -5.02 -16.96
C ARG A 273 9.38 -4.69 -18.43
N SER A 274 8.98 -3.45 -18.73
CA SER A 274 8.82 -2.96 -20.10
C SER A 274 10.17 -2.84 -20.84
N ASP A 275 11.24 -2.50 -20.11
CA ASP A 275 12.60 -2.35 -20.64
C ASP A 275 13.40 -3.65 -20.67
N TYR A 276 12.83 -4.77 -20.23
CA TYR A 276 13.52 -6.05 -20.16
C TYR A 276 13.31 -6.88 -21.43
N HIS A 277 14.41 -7.16 -22.14
CA HIS A 277 14.40 -7.94 -23.37
C HIS A 277 14.34 -9.46 -23.17
N GLY A 278 14.27 -9.94 -21.92
CA GLY A 278 14.13 -11.37 -21.60
C GLY A 278 12.69 -11.88 -21.66
N SER A 279 12.43 -13.00 -20.99
CA SER A 279 11.12 -13.67 -20.97
C SER A 279 10.10 -13.03 -20.02
N GLU A 280 10.54 -12.16 -19.10
CA GLU A 280 9.69 -11.54 -18.08
C GLU A 280 9.05 -10.23 -18.56
N LYS A 281 8.20 -10.34 -19.57
CA LYS A 281 7.41 -9.22 -20.08
C LYS A 281 6.16 -8.97 -19.22
N PRO A 282 5.63 -7.74 -19.24
CA PRO A 282 4.32 -7.45 -18.68
C PRO A 282 3.20 -8.20 -19.39
N CYS A 283 2.15 -8.51 -18.64
CA CYS A 283 0.99 -9.24 -19.14
C CYS A 283 -0.30 -8.74 -18.49
N ASP A 284 -1.43 -9.06 -19.09
CA ASP A 284 -2.76 -8.76 -18.55
C ASP A 284 -3.04 -9.55 -17.25
N GLU A 285 -4.03 -9.09 -16.47
CA GLU A 285 -4.38 -9.68 -15.17
C GLU A 285 -4.67 -11.18 -15.24
N ASN A 286 -5.39 -11.66 -16.26
CA ASN A 286 -5.79 -13.06 -16.34
C ASN A 286 -4.58 -13.95 -16.64
N THR A 287 -3.71 -13.49 -17.55
CA THR A 287 -2.43 -14.16 -17.82
C THR A 287 -1.53 -14.15 -16.60
N TRP A 288 -1.46 -13.03 -15.87
CA TRP A 288 -0.68 -12.90 -14.65
C TRP A 288 -1.14 -13.92 -13.59
N ILE A 289 -2.45 -13.98 -13.33
CA ILE A 289 -3.04 -14.92 -12.35
C ILE A 289 -2.70 -16.37 -12.71
N ARG A 290 -2.77 -16.73 -13.98
CA ARG A 290 -2.48 -18.10 -14.44
C ARG A 290 -0.99 -18.47 -14.35
N THR A 291 -0.10 -17.52 -14.55
CA THR A 291 1.33 -17.81 -14.78
C THR A 291 2.25 -17.39 -13.64
N LYS A 292 1.96 -16.25 -12.98
CA LYS A 292 2.83 -15.61 -11.98
C LYS A 292 2.34 -15.78 -10.54
N LYS A 293 1.03 -15.94 -10.29
CA LYS A 293 0.46 -16.12 -8.94
C LYS A 293 1.10 -17.25 -8.13
N LYS A 294 1.43 -18.38 -8.78
CA LYS A 294 2.12 -19.50 -8.12
C LYS A 294 3.51 -19.13 -7.58
N TYR A 295 4.21 -18.22 -8.26
CA TYR A 295 5.53 -17.75 -7.86
C TYR A 295 5.43 -16.68 -6.78
N LEU A 296 4.42 -15.80 -6.85
CA LEU A 296 4.06 -14.89 -5.76
C LEU A 296 3.87 -15.65 -4.45
N LYS A 297 3.05 -16.69 -4.46
CA LYS A 297 2.81 -17.54 -3.28
C LYS A 297 4.10 -18.10 -2.69
N LYS A 298 4.98 -18.66 -3.53
CA LYS A 298 6.28 -19.19 -3.08
C LYS A 298 7.17 -18.11 -2.48
N ALA A 299 7.22 -16.94 -3.11
CA ALA A 299 8.05 -15.83 -2.63
C ALA A 299 7.57 -15.34 -1.25
N ILE A 300 6.26 -15.18 -1.07
CA ILE A 300 5.68 -14.70 0.20
C ILE A 300 5.88 -15.73 1.31
N SER A 301 5.52 -17.00 1.09
CA SER A 301 5.73 -18.05 2.10
C SER A 301 7.22 -18.17 2.47
N PHE A 302 8.14 -18.15 1.49
CA PHE A 302 9.57 -18.14 1.79
C PHE A 302 9.99 -16.97 2.70
N ILE A 303 9.55 -15.75 2.38
CA ILE A 303 9.89 -14.56 3.16
C ILE A 303 9.31 -14.64 4.58
N CYS A 304 8.03 -15.02 4.70
CA CYS A 304 7.31 -15.03 5.97
C CYS A 304 7.69 -16.21 6.89
N ASP A 305 7.97 -17.39 6.33
CA ASP A 305 8.21 -18.60 7.10
C ASP A 305 9.70 -18.90 7.34
N GLU A 306 10.55 -18.61 6.35
CA GLU A 306 11.97 -19.00 6.40
C GLU A 306 12.92 -17.84 6.71
N ILE A 307 12.53 -16.59 6.43
CA ILE A 307 13.45 -15.45 6.42
C ILE A 307 13.19 -14.44 7.53
N LEU A 308 11.99 -13.90 7.62
CA LEU A 308 11.64 -12.88 8.59
C LEU A 308 10.84 -13.50 9.73
N PRO A 309 11.34 -13.46 10.98
CA PRO A 309 10.57 -13.92 12.13
C PRO A 309 9.23 -13.18 12.24
N LYS A 310 8.20 -13.87 12.75
CA LYS A 310 6.91 -13.24 13.09
C LYS A 310 7.14 -12.03 14.00
N SER A 311 6.37 -10.96 13.82
CA SER A 311 6.48 -9.66 14.52
C SER A 311 7.74 -8.82 14.24
N SER A 312 8.64 -9.25 13.36
CA SER A 312 9.83 -8.47 13.00
C SER A 312 9.65 -7.54 11.79
N PHE A 313 8.48 -7.58 11.14
CA PHE A 313 8.23 -6.82 9.93
C PHE A 313 6.77 -6.37 9.78
N VAL A 314 6.58 -5.33 8.97
CA VAL A 314 5.27 -4.77 8.58
C VAL A 314 5.14 -4.82 7.06
N VAL A 315 3.96 -5.21 6.56
CA VAL A 315 3.62 -5.14 5.14
C VAL A 315 2.83 -3.87 4.87
N LEU A 316 3.41 -2.98 4.08
CA LEU A 316 2.84 -1.70 3.69
C LEU A 316 2.33 -1.80 2.26
N PHE A 317 1.01 -1.75 2.08
CA PHE A 317 0.37 -1.56 0.78
C PHE A 317 0.33 -0.06 0.48
N LEU A 318 0.96 0.36 -0.62
CA LEU A 318 0.96 1.73 -1.08
C LEU A 318 0.30 1.78 -2.47
N LEU A 319 -0.99 2.12 -2.48
CA LEU A 319 -1.84 2.15 -3.66
C LEU A 319 -1.79 3.56 -4.29
N LEU A 320 -1.02 3.69 -5.38
CA LEU A 320 -0.70 4.97 -6.04
C LEU A 320 -1.38 5.16 -7.39
N SER A 321 -2.04 4.12 -7.88
CA SER A 321 -2.77 4.10 -9.15
C SER A 321 -3.91 3.07 -9.10
N PRO A 322 -4.80 3.02 -10.13
CA PRO A 322 -5.90 2.08 -10.15
C PRO A 322 -5.49 0.64 -9.86
N VAL A 323 -6.23 0.03 -8.94
CA VAL A 323 -5.88 -1.27 -8.38
C VAL A 323 -6.24 -2.39 -9.35
N GLU A 324 -5.28 -3.30 -9.53
CA GLU A 324 -5.39 -4.50 -10.35
C GLU A 324 -5.53 -5.74 -9.46
N LYS A 325 -6.15 -6.81 -9.98
CA LYS A 325 -6.34 -8.08 -9.23
C LYS A 325 -5.04 -8.67 -8.64
N PRO A 326 -3.87 -8.62 -9.32
CA PRO A 326 -2.62 -9.14 -8.75
C PRO A 326 -2.24 -8.53 -7.39
N ILE A 327 -2.53 -7.26 -7.16
CA ILE A 327 -2.24 -6.58 -5.88
C ILE A 327 -3.15 -7.12 -4.77
N VAL A 328 -4.42 -7.38 -5.11
CA VAL A 328 -5.37 -8.01 -4.18
C VAL A 328 -4.95 -9.44 -3.86
N ASP A 329 -4.50 -10.20 -4.86
CA ASP A 329 -3.95 -11.54 -4.66
C ASP A 329 -2.73 -11.52 -3.73
N THR A 330 -1.85 -10.51 -3.84
CA THR A 330 -0.74 -10.29 -2.90
C THR A 330 -1.23 -10.00 -1.48
N PHE A 331 -2.26 -9.18 -1.33
CA PHE A 331 -2.90 -8.96 -0.03
C PHE A 331 -3.42 -10.26 0.59
N GLN A 332 -4.17 -11.06 -0.18
CA GLN A 332 -4.75 -12.31 0.33
C GLN A 332 -3.67 -13.32 0.77
N GLU A 333 -2.56 -13.38 0.04
CA GLU A 333 -1.45 -14.26 0.41
C GLU A 333 -0.75 -13.78 1.69
N PHE A 334 -0.39 -12.50 1.80
CA PHE A 334 0.18 -11.96 3.05
C PHE A 334 -0.79 -12.11 4.23
N TYR A 335 -2.07 -11.81 4.05
CA TYR A 335 -3.09 -11.97 5.08
C TYR A 335 -3.14 -13.41 5.60
N THR A 336 -3.04 -14.39 4.70
CA THR A 336 -3.04 -15.81 5.03
C THR A 336 -1.76 -16.21 5.79
N GLU A 337 -0.58 -15.90 5.25
CA GLU A 337 0.71 -16.27 5.84
C GLU A 337 0.96 -15.58 7.20
N MET A 338 0.49 -14.34 7.34
CA MET A 338 0.62 -13.57 8.57
C MET A 338 -0.51 -13.80 9.59
N ASN A 339 -1.49 -14.64 9.28
CA ASN A 339 -2.64 -14.95 10.13
C ASN A 339 -3.48 -13.71 10.52
N GLY A 340 -3.60 -12.73 9.62
CA GLY A 340 -4.46 -11.57 9.81
C GLY A 340 -3.82 -10.21 9.48
N MET A 341 -4.44 -9.15 10.00
CA MET A 341 -4.14 -7.73 9.70
C MET A 341 -3.24 -7.04 10.73
N GLU A 342 -2.66 -7.78 11.69
CA GLU A 342 -1.93 -7.16 12.80
C GLU A 342 -0.77 -6.28 12.29
N TYR A 343 -0.01 -6.80 11.34
CA TYR A 343 1.19 -6.19 10.76
C TYR A 343 1.01 -5.80 9.27
N ILE A 344 -0.23 -5.62 8.82
CA ILE A 344 -0.56 -5.18 7.46
C ILE A 344 -1.23 -3.82 7.55
N MET A 345 -0.76 -2.86 6.77
CA MET A 345 -1.42 -1.55 6.64
C MET A 345 -1.49 -1.12 5.17
N CYS A 346 -2.47 -0.28 4.86
CA CYS A 346 -2.67 0.25 3.52
C CYS A 346 -2.66 1.78 3.52
N ILE A 347 -2.08 2.39 2.50
CA ILE A 347 -2.10 3.83 2.25
C ILE A 347 -2.58 4.02 0.81
N ALA A 348 -3.65 4.81 0.66
CA ALA A 348 -4.24 5.14 -0.63
C ALA A 348 -4.65 6.62 -0.62
N GLU A 349 -4.11 7.41 -1.54
CA GLU A 349 -4.54 8.80 -1.70
C GLU A 349 -5.96 8.88 -2.30
N SER A 350 -6.25 8.04 -3.29
CA SER A 350 -7.55 7.96 -3.93
C SER A 350 -8.50 7.06 -3.14
N ARG A 351 -9.64 7.60 -2.73
CA ARG A 351 -10.72 6.81 -2.10
C ARG A 351 -11.31 5.79 -3.08
N GLU A 352 -11.44 6.16 -4.35
CA GLU A 352 -11.94 5.26 -5.40
C GLU A 352 -11.03 4.03 -5.57
N ASP A 353 -9.71 4.25 -5.62
CA ASP A 353 -8.74 3.16 -5.75
C ASP A 353 -8.76 2.25 -4.50
N TYR A 354 -8.91 2.86 -3.32
CA TYR A 354 -9.08 2.13 -2.06
C TYR A 354 -10.36 1.29 -2.04
N GLU A 355 -11.51 1.87 -2.39
CA GLU A 355 -12.80 1.17 -2.38
C GLU A 355 -12.79 0.00 -3.36
N LYS A 356 -12.19 0.18 -4.55
CA LYS A 356 -11.99 -0.91 -5.50
C LYS A 356 -11.14 -2.05 -4.89
N TRP A 357 -10.04 -1.73 -4.23
CA TRP A 357 -9.20 -2.71 -3.53
C TRP A 357 -9.95 -3.40 -2.39
N ALA A 358 -10.58 -2.63 -1.51
CA ALA A 358 -11.29 -3.11 -0.33
C ALA A 358 -12.46 -4.03 -0.71
N ASN A 359 -13.21 -3.68 -1.76
CA ASN A 359 -14.31 -4.51 -2.25
C ASN A 359 -13.87 -5.87 -2.79
N LEU A 360 -12.63 -5.99 -3.28
CA LEU A 360 -12.06 -7.27 -3.71
C LEU A 360 -11.39 -8.01 -2.54
N ALA A 361 -10.71 -7.28 -1.66
CA ALA A 361 -10.07 -7.80 -0.45
C ALA A 361 -11.08 -8.30 0.60
N GLN A 362 -12.34 -7.84 0.55
CA GLN A 362 -13.37 -8.21 1.53
C GLN A 362 -13.68 -9.70 1.59
N ALA A 363 -13.31 -10.45 0.54
CA ALA A 363 -13.40 -11.90 0.50
C ALA A 363 -12.55 -12.58 1.61
N SER A 364 -11.52 -11.90 2.12
CA SER A 364 -10.61 -12.42 3.14
C SER A 364 -10.70 -11.68 4.48
N CYS A 365 -11.02 -10.38 4.48
CA CYS A 365 -11.01 -9.53 5.66
C CYS A 365 -12.17 -8.54 5.63
N SER A 366 -12.84 -8.27 6.76
CA SER A 366 -13.99 -7.35 6.78
C SER A 366 -13.58 -5.92 6.37
N ILE A 367 -14.47 -5.21 5.66
CA ILE A 367 -14.25 -3.81 5.26
C ILE A 367 -13.93 -2.93 6.47
N GLU A 368 -14.58 -3.16 7.61
CA GLU A 368 -14.31 -2.40 8.85
C GLU A 368 -12.85 -2.56 9.30
N THR A 369 -12.33 -3.79 9.30
CA THR A 369 -10.92 -4.06 9.67
C THR A 369 -9.96 -3.46 8.65
N LEU A 370 -10.27 -3.55 7.36
CA LEU A 370 -9.49 -2.92 6.30
C LEU A 370 -9.42 -1.41 6.52
N GLU A 371 -10.54 -0.75 6.77
CA GLU A 371 -10.61 0.70 6.98
C GLU A 371 -9.83 1.14 8.23
N GLN A 372 -9.93 0.37 9.33
CA GLN A 372 -9.17 0.64 10.55
C GLN A 372 -7.65 0.59 10.34
N LYS A 373 -7.19 -0.29 9.44
CA LYS A 373 -5.77 -0.48 9.11
C LYS A 373 -5.31 0.30 7.87
N SER A 374 -6.13 1.23 7.37
CA SER A 374 -5.85 1.99 6.16
C SER A 374 -5.81 3.49 6.39
N ILE A 375 -4.96 4.20 5.66
CA ILE A 375 -4.97 5.66 5.51
C ILE A 375 -5.51 5.98 4.13
N VAL A 376 -6.72 6.53 4.07
CA VAL A 376 -7.46 6.78 2.83
C VAL A 376 -7.72 8.28 2.69
N GLY A 377 -7.39 8.86 1.54
CA GLY A 377 -7.66 10.28 1.26
C GLY A 377 -6.57 11.26 1.73
N MET A 378 -5.48 10.78 2.31
CA MET A 378 -4.33 11.62 2.67
C MET A 378 -3.40 11.78 1.47
N LYS A 379 -3.13 13.02 1.04
CA LYS A 379 -2.17 13.30 -0.04
C LYS A 379 -0.81 12.67 0.27
N LEU A 380 -0.15 12.08 -0.72
CA LEU A 380 1.17 11.45 -0.54
C LEU A 380 2.20 12.45 -0.01
N SER A 381 2.13 13.71 -0.44
CA SER A 381 2.95 14.80 0.11
C SER A 381 2.77 15.01 1.62
N HIS A 382 1.54 14.85 2.13
CA HIS A 382 1.27 14.91 3.55
C HIS A 382 1.72 13.63 4.25
N VAL A 383 1.52 12.46 3.65
CA VAL A 383 2.01 11.18 4.18
C VAL A 383 3.54 11.24 4.36
N ASP A 384 4.27 11.65 3.32
CA ASP A 384 5.73 11.85 3.37
C ASP A 384 6.10 12.79 4.51
N ALA A 385 5.53 13.99 4.53
CA ALA A 385 5.82 14.97 5.57
C ALA A 385 5.54 14.42 6.99
N THR A 386 4.40 13.77 7.21
CA THR A 386 4.04 13.21 8.51
C THR A 386 4.99 12.08 8.93
N ILE A 387 5.29 11.13 8.05
CA ILE A 387 6.22 10.03 8.35
C ILE A 387 7.62 10.56 8.67
N GLN A 388 8.10 11.54 7.91
CA GLN A 388 9.40 12.17 8.13
C GLN A 388 9.55 12.80 9.52
N THR A 389 8.45 13.31 10.11
CA THR A 389 8.46 13.88 11.47
C THR A 389 8.61 12.83 12.57
N MET A 390 8.22 11.58 12.30
CA MET A 390 8.26 10.46 13.25
C MET A 390 9.58 9.68 13.22
N MET A 391 10.46 9.99 12.28
CA MET A 391 11.74 9.30 12.14
C MET A 391 12.73 9.79 13.22
N SER A 392 13.23 8.88 14.04
CA SER A 392 14.06 9.09 15.24
C SER A 392 15.37 9.84 14.97
N SER A 393 16.03 9.52 13.85
CA SER A 393 17.33 10.12 13.49
C SER A 393 17.14 11.14 12.38
N LYS A 394 17.34 12.44 12.66
CA LYS A 394 17.63 13.40 11.58
C LYS A 394 18.89 12.87 10.91
N THR A 395 18.80 12.46 9.65
CA THR A 395 19.90 11.90 8.87
C THR A 395 21.14 12.77 9.01
N CYS A 396 22.03 12.38 9.92
CA CYS A 396 23.31 13.03 10.09
C CYS A 396 24.21 12.45 9.00
N ALA A 397 24.70 13.30 8.09
CA ALA A 397 25.64 12.87 7.08
C ALA A 397 26.80 12.12 7.78
N ARG A 398 27.05 10.89 7.37
CA ARG A 398 28.14 10.06 7.90
C ARG A 398 29.44 10.57 7.31
N HIS A 399 30.44 10.81 8.15
CA HIS A 399 31.70 11.41 7.72
C HIS A 399 32.88 10.45 7.91
N LEU A 400 33.67 10.31 6.87
CA LEU A 400 34.98 9.65 6.91
C LEU A 400 36.08 10.70 6.96
N PRO A 401 37.16 10.44 7.70
CA PRO A 401 38.30 11.34 7.72
C PRO A 401 39.09 11.19 6.41
N VAL A 402 39.64 12.29 5.90
CA VAL A 402 40.56 12.28 4.74
C VAL A 402 41.95 12.73 5.16
N SER A 403 42.96 12.35 4.40
CA SER A 403 44.39 12.53 4.75
C SER A 403 44.84 13.94 5.04
N THR A 404 44.16 14.93 4.45
CA THR A 404 44.37 16.35 4.76
C THR A 404 43.80 16.75 6.12
N ARG A 405 43.32 15.78 6.92
CA ARG A 405 42.53 15.95 8.15
C ARG A 405 41.18 16.64 7.94
N GLY A 406 40.73 16.72 6.69
CA GLY A 406 39.36 17.11 6.36
C GLY A 406 38.36 15.98 6.60
N LEU A 407 37.10 16.24 6.27
CA LEU A 407 36.02 15.26 6.30
C LEU A 407 35.42 15.10 4.91
N CYS A 408 35.06 13.87 4.56
CA CYS A 408 34.29 13.54 3.37
C CYS A 408 32.96 12.92 3.79
N VAL A 409 31.88 13.24 3.10
CA VAL A 409 30.58 12.60 3.30
C VAL A 409 30.65 11.20 2.68
N LEU A 410 30.23 10.19 3.44
CA LEU A 410 29.98 8.83 2.97
C LEU A 410 28.51 8.75 2.52
N PRO A 411 28.23 8.68 1.20
CA PRO A 411 26.86 8.54 0.73
C PRO A 411 26.31 7.15 1.08
N THR A 412 25.04 7.07 1.50
CA THR A 412 24.37 5.81 1.87
C THR A 412 24.52 4.72 0.81
N LEU A 413 24.26 5.05 -0.46
CA LEU A 413 24.41 4.13 -1.59
C LEU A 413 25.81 3.50 -1.68
N GLU A 414 26.86 4.28 -1.44
CA GLU A 414 28.24 3.77 -1.51
C GLU A 414 28.58 2.91 -0.29
N GLU A 415 28.05 3.24 0.88
CA GLU A 415 28.17 2.41 2.09
C GLU A 415 27.48 1.05 1.91
N GLU A 416 26.26 1.02 1.38
CA GLU A 416 25.49 -0.21 1.17
C GLU A 416 26.15 -1.12 0.11
N LYS A 417 26.79 -0.57 -0.92
CA LYS A 417 27.61 -1.35 -1.86
C LYS A 417 28.80 -2.05 -1.20
N MET A 418 29.23 -1.56 -0.03
CA MET A 418 30.30 -2.13 0.78
C MET A 418 29.77 -3.00 1.93
N PHE A 419 28.63 -3.68 1.75
CA PHE A 419 27.95 -4.51 2.77
C PHE A 419 28.85 -5.55 3.49
N SER A 420 29.95 -5.98 2.89
CA SER A 420 30.94 -6.87 3.54
C SER A 420 31.82 -6.20 4.61
N LEU A 421 31.78 -4.88 4.70
CA LEU A 421 32.59 -4.06 5.61
C LEU A 421 31.72 -3.44 6.70
N GLU A 422 32.25 -3.37 7.92
CA GLU A 422 31.68 -2.53 8.98
C GLU A 422 32.45 -1.21 9.05
N ILE A 423 31.81 -0.12 8.61
CA ILE A 423 32.45 1.19 8.48
C ILE A 423 32.21 2.02 9.74
N LEU A 424 33.30 2.46 10.38
CA LEU A 424 33.27 3.38 11.52
C LEU A 424 33.49 4.82 11.04
N CYS A 425 32.46 5.66 11.16
CA CYS A 425 32.55 7.08 10.84
C CYS A 425 33.06 7.91 12.02
N VAL A 426 33.57 9.11 11.72
CA VAL A 426 34.08 10.06 12.73
C VAL A 426 32.99 10.45 13.74
N ASN A 427 31.79 10.70 13.21
CA ASN A 427 30.58 11.12 13.93
C ASN A 427 29.69 9.94 14.36
N GLN A 428 30.24 8.73 14.44
CA GLN A 428 29.48 7.56 14.87
C GLN A 428 28.87 7.78 16.25
N CYS A 429 27.55 7.56 16.36
CA CYS A 429 26.73 7.74 17.57
C CYS A 429 26.49 9.21 18.00
N ASP A 430 26.93 10.21 17.24
CA ASP A 430 26.69 11.62 17.58
C ASP A 430 25.23 12.06 17.37
N ASP A 431 24.44 11.28 16.62
CA ASP A 431 23.01 11.50 16.41
C ASP A 431 22.14 11.00 17.58
N ILE A 432 22.74 10.24 18.51
CA ILE A 432 22.05 9.74 19.70
C ILE A 432 21.80 10.89 20.68
N LYS A 433 20.52 11.17 20.92
CA LYS A 433 20.06 12.12 21.94
C LYS A 433 20.19 11.51 23.32
N LEU A 434 21.25 11.88 24.03
CA LEU A 434 21.57 11.34 25.36
C LEU A 434 20.47 11.62 26.40
N ASP A 435 19.74 12.71 26.25
CA ASP A 435 18.59 13.12 27.06
C ASP A 435 17.37 12.21 26.89
N LEU A 436 17.27 11.47 25.78
CA LEU A 436 16.19 10.52 25.53
C LEU A 436 16.52 9.09 25.96
N LEU A 437 17.80 8.79 26.28
CA LEU A 437 18.19 7.47 26.76
C LEU A 437 17.85 7.32 28.24
N THR A 438 17.03 6.32 28.54
CA THR A 438 16.69 5.95 29.92
C THR A 438 17.85 5.22 30.60
N ALA A 439 17.88 5.27 31.94
CA ALA A 439 18.87 4.52 32.71
C ALA A 439 18.81 3.01 32.46
N SER A 440 17.61 2.47 32.22
CA SER A 440 17.41 1.06 31.89
C SER A 440 18.06 0.69 30.56
N GLU A 441 17.91 1.53 29.52
CA GLU A 441 18.54 1.28 28.22
C GLU A 441 20.07 1.33 28.28
N ILE A 442 20.62 2.28 29.04
CA ILE A 442 22.08 2.38 29.25
C ILE A 442 22.59 1.11 29.96
N GLN A 443 21.89 0.67 31.01
CA GLN A 443 22.24 -0.54 31.74
C GLN A 443 22.11 -1.79 30.88
N GLU A 444 21.09 -1.89 30.03
CA GLU A 444 20.92 -3.01 29.10
C GLU A 444 22.08 -3.09 28.10
N ILE A 445 22.47 -1.94 27.51
CA ILE A 445 23.60 -1.85 26.58
C ILE A 445 24.90 -2.36 27.25
N GLU A 446 25.15 -1.92 28.49
CA GLU A 446 26.32 -2.33 29.27
C GLU A 446 26.27 -3.81 29.67
N GLN A 447 25.14 -4.28 30.20
CA GLN A 447 24.96 -5.66 30.63
C GLN A 447 25.11 -6.63 29.46
N THR A 448 24.62 -6.27 28.28
CA THR A 448 24.73 -7.07 27.07
C THR A 448 26.20 -7.35 26.72
N PHE A 449 27.08 -6.35 26.90
CA PHE A 449 28.51 -6.54 26.72
C PHE A 449 29.13 -7.45 27.79
N TYR A 450 28.80 -7.24 29.07
CA TYR A 450 29.32 -8.08 30.16
C TYR A 450 28.83 -9.53 30.14
N GLN A 451 27.68 -9.80 29.53
CA GLN A 451 27.18 -11.14 29.23
C GLN A 451 27.95 -11.84 28.09
N GLY A 452 29.01 -11.22 27.57
CA GLY A 452 29.89 -11.81 26.56
C GLY A 452 29.44 -11.57 25.12
N ARG A 453 28.45 -10.70 24.87
CA ARG A 453 28.09 -10.32 23.50
C ARG A 453 29.13 -9.35 22.91
N ARG A 454 29.12 -9.23 21.58
CA ARG A 454 30.02 -8.33 20.82
C ARG A 454 29.86 -6.88 21.29
N VAL A 455 30.98 -6.20 21.58
CA VAL A 455 30.98 -4.77 21.93
C VAL A 455 30.41 -3.93 20.77
N SER A 456 29.51 -3.00 21.08
CA SER A 456 28.93 -2.08 20.10
C SER A 456 29.66 -0.73 20.09
N TRP A 457 29.45 0.08 19.04
CA TRP A 457 29.96 1.47 19.02
C TRP A 457 29.31 2.33 20.11
N LYS A 458 28.06 2.04 20.49
CA LYS A 458 27.35 2.71 21.59
C LYS A 458 28.06 2.51 22.94
N ASN A 459 28.67 1.35 23.18
CA ASN A 459 29.43 1.10 24.41
C ASN A 459 30.61 2.08 24.55
N PHE A 460 31.39 2.25 23.48
CA PHE A 460 32.50 3.19 23.48
C PHE A 460 32.04 4.65 23.58
N TRP A 461 30.95 5.01 22.91
CA TRP A 461 30.36 6.34 22.99
C TRP A 461 29.85 6.67 24.40
N LEU A 462 29.12 5.75 25.05
CA LEU A 462 28.64 5.93 26.43
C LEU A 462 29.80 6.03 27.42
N ALA A 463 30.87 5.25 27.23
CA ALA A 463 32.09 5.33 28.02
C ALA A 463 32.78 6.70 27.87
N ASP A 464 32.93 7.20 26.63
CA ASP A 464 33.46 8.55 26.36
C ASP A 464 32.60 9.67 27.00
N LYS A 465 31.29 9.43 27.19
CA LYS A 465 30.36 10.35 27.88
C LYS A 465 30.30 10.16 29.40
N GLY A 466 31.03 9.19 29.96
CA GLY A 466 31.01 8.85 31.39
C GLY A 466 29.66 8.30 31.87
N LYS A 467 28.91 7.61 31.00
CA LYS A 467 27.56 7.09 31.27
C LYS A 467 27.49 5.59 31.55
N CYS A 468 28.52 4.84 31.20
CA CYS A 468 28.71 3.44 31.59
C CYS A 468 30.13 3.24 32.13
N GLY A 469 30.41 2.05 32.67
CA GLY A 469 31.75 1.65 33.06
C GLY A 469 32.74 1.74 31.90
N GLU A 470 34.02 1.96 32.22
CA GLU A 470 35.08 2.02 31.21
C GLU A 470 35.24 0.66 30.51
N VAL A 471 35.31 0.69 29.17
CA VAL A 471 35.74 -0.48 28.41
C VAL A 471 37.24 -0.70 28.64
N ILE A 472 37.57 -1.67 29.50
CA ILE A 472 38.95 -1.96 29.92
C ILE A 472 39.87 -2.06 28.70
N GLU A 473 40.83 -1.14 28.62
CA GLU A 473 41.87 -1.17 27.61
C GLU A 473 42.90 -2.26 27.94
N ARG A 474 43.16 -3.13 26.97
CA ARG A 474 44.14 -4.19 27.08
C ARG A 474 45.47 -3.74 26.47
N GLU A 475 46.60 -4.27 26.96
CA GLU A 475 47.93 -3.98 26.40
C GLU A 475 48.01 -4.22 24.89
N ALA A 476 47.31 -5.24 24.37
CA ALA A 476 47.24 -5.51 22.94
C ALA A 476 46.68 -4.34 22.09
N CYS A 477 45.88 -3.44 22.68
CA CYS A 477 45.43 -2.22 21.99
C CYS A 477 46.61 -1.28 21.68
N LYS A 478 47.60 -1.21 22.59
CA LYS A 478 48.82 -0.42 22.41
C LYS A 478 49.71 -1.03 21.32
N ASP A 479 49.87 -2.35 21.33
CA ASP A 479 50.65 -3.06 20.30
C ASP A 479 50.06 -2.86 18.89
N VAL A 480 48.75 -3.03 18.74
CA VAL A 480 48.06 -2.83 17.46
C VAL A 480 48.16 -1.36 17.02
N SER A 481 48.03 -0.42 17.96
CA SER A 481 48.19 1.01 17.66
C SER A 481 49.60 1.36 17.18
N LYS A 482 50.63 0.77 17.80
CA LYS A 482 52.02 0.95 17.39
C LYS A 482 52.27 0.42 15.98
N ILE A 483 51.76 -0.78 15.68
CA ILE A 483 51.85 -1.37 14.33
C ILE A 483 51.16 -0.46 13.30
N LEU A 484 50.00 0.09 13.62
CA LEU A 484 49.30 1.04 12.75
C LEU A 484 50.13 2.32 12.53
N ASP A 485 50.72 2.89 13.57
CA ASP A 485 51.56 4.09 13.44
C ASP A 485 52.78 3.83 12.55
N GLU A 486 53.45 2.69 12.74
CA GLU A 486 54.57 2.25 11.90
C GLU A 486 54.15 2.05 10.43
N MET A 487 52.96 1.50 10.17
CA MET A 487 52.45 1.35 8.81
C MET A 487 52.09 2.70 8.17
N LEU A 488 51.52 3.62 8.93
CA LEU A 488 51.12 4.95 8.45
C LEU A 488 52.32 5.88 8.19
N HIS A 489 53.39 5.75 8.99
CA HIS A 489 54.55 6.68 8.95
C HIS A 489 55.82 6.06 8.38
N GLY A 490 55.92 4.73 8.30
CA GLY A 490 57.17 4.00 8.10
C GLY A 490 57.51 3.58 6.66
N THR A 491 56.69 3.85 5.65
CA THR A 491 56.94 3.36 4.27
C THR A 491 57.00 4.47 3.20
N ARG A 492 58.03 4.42 2.35
CA ARG A 492 58.17 5.24 1.12
C ARG A 492 57.14 4.86 0.04
N ILE A 493 56.54 3.67 0.14
CA ILE A 493 55.53 3.12 -0.78
C ILE A 493 54.21 3.09 -0.03
N ARG A 494 53.25 3.91 -0.46
CA ARG A 494 51.92 4.04 0.16
C ARG A 494 50.96 3.06 -0.49
N TYR A 495 50.39 2.15 0.30
CA TYR A 495 49.31 1.27 -0.16
C TYR A 495 47.96 1.97 0.03
N SER A 496 47.05 1.78 -0.93
CA SER A 496 45.67 2.29 -0.85
C SER A 496 44.83 1.57 0.21
N VAL A 497 45.23 0.35 0.60
CA VAL A 497 44.57 -0.45 1.64
C VAL A 497 45.62 -1.11 2.53
N THR A 498 45.55 -0.86 3.83
CA THR A 498 46.38 -1.50 4.85
C THR A 498 45.57 -2.55 5.61
N LYS A 499 46.13 -3.75 5.78
CA LYS A 499 45.47 -4.86 6.48
C LYS A 499 46.25 -5.22 7.75
N VAL A 500 45.61 -5.06 8.90
CA VAL A 500 46.15 -5.53 10.19
C VAL A 500 45.39 -6.78 10.61
N LYS A 501 46.11 -7.87 10.87
CA LYS A 501 45.54 -9.15 11.33
C LYS A 501 45.80 -9.31 12.82
N ILE A 502 44.73 -9.42 13.60
CA ILE A 502 44.81 -9.68 15.05
C ILE A 502 44.53 -11.16 15.28
N PHE A 503 45.56 -11.94 15.58
CA PHE A 503 45.41 -13.35 15.94
C PHE A 503 45.05 -13.46 17.42
N HIS A 504 44.01 -14.23 17.74
CA HIS A 504 43.50 -14.31 19.10
C HIS A 504 42.84 -15.68 19.35
N HIS A 505 42.84 -16.14 20.61
CA HIS A 505 42.07 -17.31 21.00
C HIS A 505 40.56 -16.99 21.05
N PRO A 506 39.66 -17.96 20.84
CA PRO A 506 38.22 -17.77 21.09
C PRO A 506 37.97 -17.22 22.50
N GLY A 507 37.03 -16.27 22.64
CA GLY A 507 36.70 -15.65 23.93
C GLY A 507 37.71 -14.63 24.48
N SER A 508 38.88 -14.48 23.84
CA SER A 508 39.93 -13.54 24.32
C SER A 508 39.68 -12.06 23.97
N GLY A 509 38.55 -11.71 23.34
CA GLY A 509 38.20 -10.31 23.08
C GLY A 509 38.94 -9.63 21.92
N GLY A 510 39.48 -10.39 20.96
CA GLY A 510 40.17 -9.82 19.79
C GLY A 510 39.33 -8.83 18.97
N SER A 511 38.03 -9.10 18.81
CA SER A 511 37.10 -8.15 18.17
C SER A 511 36.90 -6.86 18.97
N THR A 512 36.90 -6.94 20.30
CA THR A 512 36.88 -5.77 21.19
C THR A 512 38.13 -4.92 21.01
N ILE A 513 39.32 -5.56 20.95
CA ILE A 513 40.60 -4.87 20.70
C ILE A 513 40.55 -4.13 19.35
N ALA A 514 40.15 -4.80 18.27
CA ALA A 514 40.05 -4.19 16.93
C ALA A 514 39.15 -2.95 16.94
N ARG A 515 37.96 -3.05 17.55
CA ARG A 515 37.01 -1.94 17.64
C ARG A 515 37.51 -0.82 18.54
N GLN A 516 38.13 -1.14 19.66
CA GLN A 516 38.65 -0.12 20.57
C GLN A 516 39.75 0.72 19.91
N VAL A 517 40.65 0.07 19.15
CA VAL A 517 41.69 0.76 18.38
C VAL A 517 41.05 1.64 17.29
N LEU A 518 40.11 1.10 16.51
CA LEU A 518 39.38 1.88 15.50
C LEU A 518 38.63 3.06 16.13
N TRP A 519 37.95 2.87 17.26
CA TRP A 519 37.24 3.92 17.98
C TRP A 519 38.17 5.07 18.36
N LYS A 520 39.30 4.75 18.99
CA LYS A 520 40.29 5.77 19.41
C LYS A 520 40.89 6.52 18.22
N ARG A 521 41.10 5.84 17.10
CA ARG A 521 41.80 6.37 15.93
C ARG A 521 40.86 6.86 14.82
N ARG A 522 39.53 6.84 15.01
CA ARG A 522 38.53 7.18 13.99
C ARG A 522 38.70 8.58 13.37
N LYS A 523 39.34 9.49 14.10
CA LYS A 523 39.64 10.87 13.63
C LYS A 523 40.98 10.98 12.90
N ASP A 524 41.87 10.00 13.06
CA ASP A 524 43.26 10.05 12.61
C ASP A 524 43.52 9.10 11.42
N LEU A 525 42.74 8.01 11.30
CA LEU A 525 42.87 7.00 10.25
C LEU A 525 42.23 7.48 8.94
N SER A 526 42.99 8.22 8.14
CA SER A 526 42.56 8.63 6.80
C SER A 526 43.41 8.03 5.69
N PRO A 527 42.85 7.74 4.51
CA PRO A 527 43.65 7.39 3.33
C PRO A 527 44.50 8.60 2.89
N PRO A 528 45.82 8.44 2.64
CA PRO A 528 46.73 9.50 2.18
C PRO A 528 46.22 10.23 0.94
N PRO A 529 46.64 11.49 0.68
CA PRO A 529 46.23 12.19 -0.54
C PRO A 529 46.95 11.51 -1.70
N ASN A 530 46.22 11.28 -2.80
CA ASN A 530 46.80 10.83 -4.06
C ASN A 530 47.90 11.78 -4.53
#